data_AF-I4GYR9-F1
#
_entry.id   AF-I4GYR9-F1
#
_cell.length_a   1.000
_cell.length_b   1.000
_cell.length_c   1.000
_cell.angle_alpha   90.00
_cell.angle_beta   90.00
_cell.angle_gamma   90.00
#
_symmetry.space_group_name_H-M   'P 1'
#
loop_
_entity.id
_entity.type
_entity.pdbx_description
1 polymer ?
#
loop_
_entity_poly.entity_id
_entity_poly.type
_entity_poly.pdbx_seq_one_letter_code
_entity_poly.pdbx_strand_id
1 'polypeptide(L)'
;MILSKGIFSPKCYLTLNLALYAYLGQQLALEPISENPYQAWIDSYSGDEFAALASQLEELADKYALMTENISLSYHYDLSCQQEFFSAAYSRGKS
;
A
#
# COMPACT_ATOMS: atom_id res chain seq x y z
N MET A 1 13.16 9.57 -0.80
CA MET A 1 13.47 8.92 -2.10
C MET A 1 12.57 7.69 -2.26
N ILE A 2 11.25 7.89 -2.40
CA ILE A 2 10.25 6.80 -2.59
C ILE A 2 9.46 7.02 -3.91
N LEU A 3 9.57 8.21 -4.51
CA LEU A 3 8.82 8.59 -5.71
C LEU A 3 9.46 8.13 -7.04
N SER A 4 10.66 7.55 -7.05
CA SER A 4 11.40 7.33 -8.30
C SER A 4 11.16 5.98 -8.98
N LYS A 5 10.32 5.09 -8.43
CA LYS A 5 10.08 3.76 -9.01
C LYS A 5 8.73 3.56 -9.70
N GLY A 6 7.88 4.59 -9.81
CA GLY A 6 6.59 4.46 -10.52
C GLY A 6 5.63 3.44 -9.88
N ILE A 7 5.79 3.16 -8.58
CA ILE A 7 4.95 2.19 -7.83
C ILE A 7 3.62 2.84 -7.38
N PHE A 8 3.50 4.16 -7.47
CA PHE A 8 2.32 4.89 -7.02
C PHE A 8 1.98 6.00 -8.02
N SER A 9 1.12 5.70 -9.00
CA SER A 9 0.52 6.73 -9.85
C SER A 9 -0.45 7.59 -9.00
N PRO A 10 -0.34 8.93 -9.03
CA PRO A 10 -1.15 9.84 -8.21
C PRO A 10 -2.62 9.95 -8.65
N LYS A 11 -3.07 9.13 -9.61
CA LYS A 11 -4.39 9.28 -10.23
C LYS A 11 -5.55 8.73 -9.39
N CYS A 12 -5.29 7.95 -8.35
CA CYS A 12 -6.34 7.55 -7.40
C CYS A 12 -5.76 7.25 -6.02
N TYR A 13 -6.42 7.72 -4.96
CA TYR A 13 -6.04 7.39 -3.58
C TYR A 13 -6.44 5.95 -3.21
N LEU A 14 -7.43 5.35 -3.88
CA LEU A 14 -7.87 3.98 -3.62
C LEU A 14 -6.79 2.93 -3.94
N THR A 15 -5.87 3.24 -4.87
CA THR A 15 -4.83 2.30 -5.32
C THR A 15 -3.61 2.30 -4.42
N LEU A 16 -3.34 3.42 -3.74
CA LEU A 16 -2.20 3.58 -2.84
C LEU A 16 -2.21 2.55 -1.71
N ASN A 17 -3.38 2.31 -1.12
CA ASN A 17 -3.56 1.35 -0.04
C ASN A 17 -3.17 -0.06 -0.48
N LEU A 18 -3.74 -0.57 -1.56
CA LEU A 18 -3.50 -1.95 -1.99
C LEU A 18 -2.05 -2.16 -2.45
N ALA A 19 -1.48 -1.21 -3.20
CA ALA A 19 -0.09 -1.27 -3.59
C ALA A 19 0.88 -1.22 -2.40
N LEU A 20 0.54 -0.44 -1.35
CA LEU A 20 1.33 -0.41 -0.12
C LEU A 20 1.31 -1.76 0.62
N TYR A 21 0.13 -2.40 0.74
CA TYR A 21 0.03 -3.70 1.39
C TYR A 21 0.75 -4.80 0.60
N ALA A 22 0.65 -4.78 -0.74
CA ALA A 22 1.40 -5.69 -1.59
C ALA A 22 2.92 -5.54 -1.37
N TYR A 23 3.40 -4.29 -1.36
CA TYR A 23 4.79 -3.98 -1.08
C TYR A 23 5.22 -4.47 0.31
N LEU A 24 4.46 -4.17 1.36
CA LEU A 24 4.79 -4.58 2.73
C LEU A 24 4.83 -6.10 2.88
N GLY A 25 3.84 -6.82 2.32
CA GLY A 25 3.82 -8.28 2.31
C GLY A 25 5.07 -8.85 1.65
N GLN A 26 5.42 -8.36 0.46
CA GLN A 26 6.62 -8.80 -0.26
C GLN A 26 7.91 -8.51 0.52
N GLN A 27 8.05 -7.31 1.10
CA GLN A 27 9.24 -6.98 1.90
C GLN A 27 9.38 -7.87 3.14
N LEU A 28 8.27 -8.16 3.83
CA LEU A 28 8.27 -9.02 5.01
C LEU A 28 8.51 -10.49 4.67
N ALA A 29 8.11 -10.94 3.47
CA ALA A 29 8.40 -12.29 2.99
C ALA A 29 9.89 -12.53 2.70
N LEU A 30 10.70 -11.48 2.49
CA LEU A 30 12.15 -11.61 2.26
C LEU A 30 12.92 -12.01 3.52
N GLU A 31 12.38 -11.69 4.71
CA GLU A 31 12.99 -11.98 6.00
C GLU A 31 12.02 -12.81 6.87
N PRO A 32 11.80 -14.09 6.53
CA PRO A 32 10.85 -14.92 7.24
C PRO A 32 11.29 -15.16 8.68
N ILE A 33 10.37 -14.93 9.62
CA ILE A 33 10.56 -15.20 11.05
C ILE A 33 9.89 -16.54 11.36
N SER A 34 10.61 -17.46 12.00
CA SER A 34 10.05 -18.74 12.43
C SER A 34 8.89 -18.52 13.39
N GLU A 35 7.80 -19.28 13.22
CA GLU A 35 6.59 -19.18 14.06
C GLU A 35 5.98 -17.77 14.12
N ASN A 36 6.07 -17.00 13.03
CA ASN A 36 5.49 -15.68 12.96
C ASN A 36 3.96 -15.74 13.10
N PRO A 37 3.34 -15.13 14.13
CA PRO A 37 1.90 -15.15 14.31
C PRO A 37 1.13 -14.43 13.18
N TYR A 38 1.83 -13.64 12.36
CA TYR A 38 1.28 -12.92 11.22
C TYR A 38 1.61 -13.57 9.87
N GLN A 39 2.11 -14.82 9.86
CA GLN A 39 2.53 -15.47 8.61
C GLN A 39 1.40 -15.53 7.56
N ALA A 40 0.18 -15.89 7.96
CA ALA A 40 -0.96 -15.92 7.05
C ALA A 40 -1.29 -14.53 6.43
N TRP A 41 -1.04 -13.45 7.18
CA TRP A 41 -1.18 -12.08 6.66
C TRP A 41 -0.07 -11.81 5.63
N ILE A 42 1.18 -12.14 5.94
CA ILE A 42 2.32 -11.97 5.01
C ILE A 42 2.08 -12.76 3.72
N ASP A 43 1.65 -14.02 3.82
CA ASP A 43 1.38 -14.88 2.66
C ASP A 43 0.28 -14.29 1.77
N SER A 44 -0.80 -13.78 2.38
CA SER A 44 -1.93 -13.20 1.66
C SER A 44 -1.54 -11.96 0.84
N TYR A 45 -0.73 -11.07 1.43
CA TYR A 45 -0.37 -9.80 0.80
C TYR A 45 0.89 -9.86 -0.06
N SER A 46 1.77 -10.86 0.16
CA SER A 46 2.95 -11.09 -0.68
C SER A 46 2.65 -11.85 -1.97
N GLY A 47 1.49 -12.52 -2.05
CA GLY A 47 1.11 -13.35 -3.19
C GLY A 47 0.90 -12.57 -4.49
N ASP A 48 1.24 -13.22 -5.61
CA ASP A 48 1.14 -12.66 -6.96
C ASP A 48 -0.29 -12.24 -7.33
N GLU A 49 -1.30 -12.96 -6.82
CA GLU A 49 -2.71 -12.65 -7.06
C GLU A 49 -3.10 -11.29 -6.47
N PHE A 50 -2.62 -10.97 -5.27
CA PHE A 50 -2.88 -9.69 -4.62
C PHE A 50 -2.15 -8.55 -5.33
N ALA A 51 -0.90 -8.77 -5.73
CA ALA A 51 -0.13 -7.79 -6.52
C ALA A 51 -0.80 -7.52 -7.88
N ALA A 52 -1.31 -8.56 -8.55
CA ALA A 52 -2.04 -8.42 -9.82
C ALA A 52 -3.35 -7.63 -9.65
N LEU A 53 -4.06 -7.80 -8.54
CA LEU A 53 -5.26 -7.02 -8.23
C LEU A 53 -4.92 -5.54 -8.03
N ALA A 54 -3.87 -5.25 -7.26
CA ALA A 54 -3.41 -3.88 -7.03
C ALA A 54 -3.05 -3.19 -8.36
N SER A 55 -2.33 -3.90 -9.24
CA SER A 55 -1.95 -3.41 -10.57
C SER A 55 -3.16 -3.16 -11.47
N GLN A 56 -4.14 -4.07 -11.51
CA GLN A 56 -5.37 -3.88 -12.31
C GLN A 56 -6.17 -2.65 -11.87
N LEU A 57 -6.24 -2.40 -10.56
CA LEU A 57 -6.91 -1.22 -10.03
C LEU A 57 -6.13 0.06 -10.35
N GLU A 58 -4.80 0.02 -10.33
CA GLU A 58 -3.97 1.13 -10.78
C GLU A 58 -4.18 1.44 -12.26
N GLU A 59 -4.20 0.43 -13.12
CA GLU A 59 -4.51 0.61 -14.55
C GLU A 59 -5.91 1.19 -14.78
N LEU A 60 -6.90 0.73 -14.01
CA LEU A 60 -8.27 1.23 -14.09
C LEU A 60 -8.34 2.71 -13.66
N ALA A 61 -7.69 3.04 -12.54
CA ALA A 61 -7.55 4.41 -12.07
C ALA A 61 -6.86 5.29 -13.12
N ASP A 62 -5.76 4.83 -13.70
CA ASP A 62 -4.98 5.58 -14.68
C ASP A 62 -5.78 5.90 -15.95
N LYS A 63 -6.66 4.97 -16.33
CA LYS A 63 -7.51 5.06 -17.51
C LYS A 63 -8.71 5.98 -17.32
N TYR A 64 -9.34 5.98 -16.14
CA TYR A 64 -10.63 6.65 -15.94
C TYR A 64 -10.58 7.86 -15.01
N ALA A 65 -9.54 8.02 -14.19
CA ALA A 65 -9.43 9.17 -13.30
C ALA A 65 -8.90 10.41 -14.04
N LEU A 66 -9.66 11.50 -13.96
CA LEU A 66 -9.23 12.82 -14.43
C LEU A 66 -8.41 13.47 -13.33
N MET A 67 -7.14 13.78 -13.61
CA MET A 67 -6.28 14.46 -12.63
C MET A 67 -6.82 15.86 -12.36
N THR A 68 -7.35 16.04 -11.16
CA THR A 68 -7.82 17.33 -10.64
C THR A 68 -7.02 17.67 -9.38
N GLU A 69 -6.97 18.95 -9.00
CA GLU A 69 -6.36 19.35 -7.72
C GLU A 69 -6.94 18.58 -6.53
N ASN A 70 -8.24 18.26 -6.57
CA ASN A 70 -8.92 17.45 -5.55
C ASN A 70 -8.37 16.02 -5.44
N ILE A 71 -7.98 15.39 -6.55
CA ILE A 71 -7.35 14.06 -6.53
C ILE A 71 -5.96 14.13 -5.90
N SER A 72 -5.17 15.15 -6.26
CA SER A 72 -3.84 15.34 -5.68
C SER A 72 -3.89 15.57 -4.16
N LEU A 73 -4.83 16.41 -3.69
CA LEU A 73 -5.03 16.64 -2.25
C LEU A 73 -5.53 15.38 -1.55
N SER A 74 -6.44 14.63 -2.16
CA SER A 74 -6.95 13.37 -1.60
C SER A 74 -5.84 12.32 -1.49
N TYR A 75 -4.95 12.25 -2.48
CA TYR A 75 -3.80 11.36 -2.46
C TYR A 75 -2.83 11.70 -1.32
N HIS A 76 -2.51 12.99 -1.14
CA HIS A 76 -1.67 13.42 -0.02
C HIS A 76 -2.32 13.14 1.33
N TYR A 77 -3.62 13.39 1.45
CA TYR A 77 -4.37 13.12 2.67
C TYR A 77 -4.38 11.63 3.02
N ASP A 78 -4.63 10.76 2.03
CA ASP A 78 -4.62 9.30 2.24
C ASP A 78 -3.23 8.80 2.67
N LEU A 79 -2.14 9.29 2.07
CA LEU A 79 -0.77 8.99 2.53
C LEU A 79 -0.56 9.35 4.01
N SER A 80 -1.04 10.52 4.43
CA SER A 80 -0.95 10.95 5.83
C SER A 80 -1.77 10.03 6.74
N CYS A 81 -2.99 9.67 6.35
CA CYS A 81 -3.81 8.72 7.09
C CYS A 81 -3.14 7.34 7.23
N GLN A 82 -2.51 6.82 6.16
CA GLN A 82 -1.76 5.56 6.23
C GLN A 82 -0.60 5.65 7.23
N GLN A 83 0.17 6.74 7.17
CA GLN A 83 1.26 6.96 8.11
C GLN A 83 0.76 7.03 9.56
N GLU A 84 -0.33 7.77 9.81
CA GLU A 84 -0.95 7.87 11.13
C GLU A 84 -1.45 6.52 11.63
N PHE A 85 -2.05 5.70 10.77
CA PHE A 85 -2.51 4.35 11.09
C PHE A 85 -1.36 3.47 11.61
N PHE A 86 -0.26 3.38 10.86
CA PHE A 86 0.91 2.58 11.27
C PHE A 86 1.58 3.16 12.53
N SER A 87 1.67 4.49 12.63
CA SER A 87 2.26 5.16 13.80
C SER A 87 1.44 4.90 15.07
N ALA A 88 0.11 4.91 14.97
CA ALA A 88 -0.78 4.61 16.08
C ALA A 88 -0.68 3.14 16.52
N ALA A 89 -0.65 2.21 15.56
CA ALA A 89 -0.47 0.78 15.85
C ALA A 89 0.85 0.51 16.58
N TYR A 90 1.95 1.10 16.10
CA TYR A 90 3.26 0.96 16.73
C TYR A 90 3.30 1.56 18.14
N SER A 91 2.72 2.76 18.33
CA SER A 91 2.70 3.44 19.63
C SER A 91 1.88 2.67 20.67
N ARG A 92 0.78 2.04 20.26
CA ARG A 92 -0.06 1.20 21.14
C ARG A 92 0.59 -0.14 21.50
N GLY A 93 1.44 -0.69 20.63
CA GLY A 93 2.18 -1.92 20.90
C GLY A 93 3.38 -1.74 21.85
N LYS A 94 3.67 -0.51 22.29
CA LYS A 94 4.76 -0.18 23.23
C LYS A 94 4.31 -0.01 24.69
N SER A 95 3.03 -0.20 25.00
CA SER A 95 2.51 -0.14 26.39
C SER A 95 2.68 -1.44 27.14
#